data_AF-F9GF41-F1
#
_entry.id   AF-F9GF41-F1
#
_cell.length_a   1.000
_cell.length_b   1.000
_cell.length_c   1.000
_cell.angle_alpha   90.00
_cell.angle_beta   90.00
_cell.angle_gamma   90.00
#
_symmetry.space_group_name_H-M   'P 1'
#
loop_
_entity.id
_entity.type
_entity.pdbx_description
1 polymer ?
#
loop_
_entity_poly.entity_id
_entity_poly.type
_entity_poly.pdbx_seq_one_letter_code
_entity_poly.pdbx_strand_id
1 'polypeptide(L)'
;ELDGVTPCIMFYKPFALVGLLLPSLGLADTFDACSTSEITTCNCPTTPVKRFQSRDFTFPEHLFPRTANSCSGDTPPCCVEKGPGPVQVSPSTSKTNLQCGSKFGDDQLDVTDGVAYTIEDCPASGPYSGKKCLHIAITTAAATTISDIHLQVDDDPITLNTKLGKWPFNSYCTLSPTECWVPVDAIIATFENPSVSSLCDTTVYVAVGISVSSKRCASGATCFNQGTAIGSGNWFMYFTLDLKCPEICLRKCCCPALPPPPPETKSCSIGTAFGYGDGFKNLNGDPVGPALGGNGCNRWGWYFTPSKATLTAGISGSLIVGAGQNDISKGTKAGTWSASLSGSQVNVQYNLYDDDTNGHFDLAEVHVYASCSAPTKCAPGDYTYVFPSGTLTGSSDTTYSTSIQVDGTCSSYYLILHAKVNEVFPKSATCPEEAT
;
A
#
# COMPACT_ATOMS: atom_id res chain seq x y z
N GLU A 1 73.56 -52.59 21.05
CA GLU A 1 74.79 -52.07 20.41
C GLU A 1 74.84 -50.56 20.56
N LEU A 2 76.06 -50.04 20.70
CA LEU A 2 76.47 -48.65 20.94
C LEU A 2 76.02 -47.73 19.76
N ASP A 3 75.85 -46.41 19.88
CA ASP A 3 76.81 -45.37 20.31
C ASP A 3 76.15 -43.96 20.48
N GLY A 4 76.82 -43.07 21.24
CA GLY A 4 76.84 -41.60 21.04
C GLY A 4 75.85 -40.74 21.86
N VAL A 5 76.10 -40.35 23.11
CA VAL A 5 76.87 -39.18 23.64
C VAL A 5 76.23 -37.79 23.47
N THR A 6 75.72 -37.27 24.60
CA THR A 6 75.31 -35.88 25.00
C THR A 6 76.56 -35.02 25.36
N PRO A 7 76.52 -33.73 25.86
CA PRO A 7 75.43 -32.75 26.10
C PRO A 7 75.75 -31.22 25.93
N CYS A 8 74.73 -30.39 26.25
CA CYS A 8 74.73 -29.10 27.00
C CYS A 8 75.08 -27.71 26.38
N ILE A 9 74.02 -26.88 26.23
CA ILE A 9 73.71 -25.57 26.87
C ILE A 9 74.74 -24.39 26.87
N MET A 10 74.37 -23.28 26.19
CA MET A 10 74.08 -21.91 26.70
C MET A 10 74.66 -20.70 25.90
N PHE A 11 73.86 -19.63 25.89
CA PHE A 11 74.10 -18.20 25.57
C PHE A 11 74.06 -17.73 24.11
N TYR A 12 73.14 -16.79 23.80
CA TYR A 12 73.44 -15.38 23.47
C TYR A 12 72.15 -14.53 23.37
N LYS A 13 72.17 -13.32 23.96
CA LYS A 13 71.32 -12.13 23.70
C LYS A 13 72.22 -11.10 22.95
N PRO A 14 71.78 -9.89 22.58
CA PRO A 14 70.58 -9.41 21.86
C PRO A 14 70.99 -8.53 20.64
N PHE A 15 70.08 -8.05 19.77
CA PHE A 15 70.37 -6.86 18.94
C PHE A 15 69.11 -6.04 18.63
N ALA A 16 69.36 -4.75 18.40
CA ALA A 16 68.51 -3.61 18.68
C ALA A 16 67.44 -3.30 17.62
N LEU A 17 66.38 -2.68 18.14
CA LEU A 17 65.26 -2.06 17.46
C LEU A 17 65.72 -0.76 16.76
N VAL A 18 65.49 -0.64 15.45
CA VAL A 18 65.50 0.65 14.73
C VAL A 18 64.10 0.84 14.14
N GLY A 19 63.25 1.56 14.86
CA GLY A 19 61.93 1.98 14.39
C GLY A 19 62.02 3.36 13.76
N LEU A 20 61.80 3.42 12.45
CA LEU A 20 61.56 4.65 11.70
C LEU A 20 60.28 5.34 12.22
N LEU A 21 60.40 6.63 12.53
CA LEU A 21 59.29 7.56 12.70
C LEU A 21 58.67 7.90 11.35
N LEU A 22 57.37 7.68 11.20
CA LEU A 22 56.50 8.38 10.24
C LEU A 22 55.24 8.86 10.99
N PRO A 23 54.76 10.10 10.72
CA PRO A 23 53.76 10.77 11.51
C PRO A 23 52.36 10.19 11.26
N SER A 24 51.64 9.92 12.35
CA SER A 24 50.22 9.61 12.39
C SER A 24 49.41 10.80 11.83
N LEU A 25 48.99 10.70 10.57
CA LEU A 25 47.85 11.46 10.06
C LEU A 25 46.58 10.92 10.72
N GLY A 26 45.89 11.81 11.41
CA GLY A 26 44.69 11.50 12.18
C GLY A 26 43.54 11.01 11.30
N LEU A 27 42.94 9.91 11.75
CA LEU A 27 41.51 9.64 11.62
C LEU A 27 41.04 9.35 13.04
N ALA A 28 40.69 10.42 13.76
CA ALA A 28 39.86 10.32 14.95
C ALA A 28 38.43 10.06 14.46
N ASP A 29 38.11 8.80 14.14
CA ASP A 29 36.73 8.39 14.02
C ASP A 29 36.19 8.17 15.44
N THR A 30 35.24 9.03 15.79
CA THR A 30 34.49 9.05 17.03
C THR A 30 33.78 7.70 17.23
N PHE A 31 34.39 6.81 18.02
CA PHE A 31 33.60 5.85 18.78
C PHE A 31 32.78 6.66 19.78
N ASP A 32 31.47 6.74 19.57
CA ASP A 32 30.52 7.11 20.63
C ASP A 32 30.62 6.03 21.72
N ALA A 33 31.56 6.25 22.64
CA ALA A 33 31.65 5.51 23.87
C ALA A 33 30.36 5.77 24.64
N CYS A 34 29.50 4.75 24.75
CA CYS A 34 28.53 4.72 25.83
C CYS A 34 29.34 4.73 27.14
N SER A 35 29.41 5.89 27.77
CA SER A 35 29.94 6.07 29.12
C SER A 35 29.28 5.05 30.06
N THR A 36 30.08 4.27 30.77
CA THR A 36 29.62 3.22 31.69
C THR A 36 28.97 3.77 32.97
N SER A 37 28.63 5.07 33.04
CA SER A 37 28.06 5.68 34.25
C SER A 37 26.65 6.28 34.11
N GLU A 38 26.02 6.34 32.93
CA GLU A 38 24.65 6.86 32.81
C GLU A 38 23.84 6.09 31.75
N ILE A 39 23.22 4.97 32.15
CA ILE A 39 22.31 4.18 31.29
C ILE A 39 20.89 4.73 31.45
N THR A 40 20.58 5.85 30.83
CA THR A 40 19.17 6.28 30.65
C THR A 40 18.85 6.79 29.25
N THR A 41 19.83 7.22 28.44
CA THR A 41 19.56 7.77 27.10
C THR A 41 20.66 7.45 26.08
N CYS A 42 20.48 6.38 25.30
CA CYS A 42 21.24 6.23 24.05
C CYS A 42 20.44 6.90 22.92
N ASN A 43 20.89 8.05 22.43
CA ASN A 43 20.39 8.64 21.19
C ASN A 43 20.86 7.81 19.99
N CYS A 44 20.01 7.65 18.97
CA CYS A 44 20.37 6.89 17.77
C CYS A 44 21.38 7.67 16.90
N PRO A 45 22.40 7.01 16.33
CA PRO A 45 23.19 7.60 15.27
C PRO A 45 22.28 7.84 14.05
N THR A 46 22.31 9.07 13.52
CA THR A 46 21.47 9.54 12.41
C THR A 46 22.02 9.16 11.03
N THR A 47 23.12 8.42 10.98
CA THR A 47 23.78 8.02 9.73
C THR A 47 23.55 6.53 9.43
N PRO A 48 23.22 6.15 8.17
CA PRO A 48 23.18 4.75 7.79
C PRO A 48 24.58 4.17 7.93
N VAL A 49 24.77 3.25 8.86
CA VAL A 49 26.04 2.54 9.01
C VAL A 49 26.25 1.74 7.73
N LYS A 50 27.20 2.17 6.88
CA LYS A 50 27.67 1.37 5.75
C LYS A 50 28.11 0.02 6.32
N ARG A 51 27.48 -1.07 5.87
CA ARG A 51 27.92 -2.44 6.18
C ARG A 51 29.40 -2.57 5.79
N PHE A 52 30.29 -2.54 6.77
CA PHE A 52 31.60 -3.12 6.59
C PHE A 52 31.43 -4.64 6.55
N GLN A 53 32.06 -5.26 5.55
CA GLN A 53 32.05 -6.70 5.35
C GLN A 53 32.51 -7.41 6.63
N SER A 54 31.80 -8.49 6.94
CA SER A 54 31.96 -9.37 8.09
C SER A 54 33.43 -9.71 8.38
N ARG A 55 33.94 -9.17 9.50
CA ARG A 55 34.81 -9.93 10.38
C ARG A 55 34.02 -10.24 11.63
N ASP A 56 33.98 -11.51 12.00
CA ASP A 56 33.26 -12.05 13.15
C ASP A 56 33.64 -11.30 14.43
N PHE A 57 32.86 -10.29 14.77
CA PHE A 57 32.78 -9.75 16.11
C PHE A 57 31.46 -10.26 16.69
N THR A 58 31.53 -11.41 17.36
CA THR A 58 30.52 -11.82 18.33
C THR A 58 30.52 -10.80 19.47
N PHE A 59 29.67 -9.79 19.37
CA PHE A 59 29.26 -9.03 20.55
C PHE A 59 28.49 -10.01 21.46
N PRO A 60 28.86 -10.14 22.75
CA PRO A 60 28.11 -10.99 23.66
C PRO A 60 26.73 -10.35 23.88
N GLU A 61 25.68 -10.87 23.23
CA GLU A 61 24.28 -10.43 23.43
C GLU A 61 23.85 -10.53 24.90
N HIS A 62 24.56 -11.32 25.70
CA HIS A 62 24.30 -11.55 27.12
C HIS A 62 24.69 -10.39 28.05
N LEU A 63 25.50 -9.42 27.58
CA LEU A 63 25.98 -8.31 28.41
C LEU A 63 25.05 -7.07 28.40
N PHE A 64 24.10 -6.99 27.47
CA PHE A 64 23.14 -5.88 27.41
C PHE A 64 21.73 -6.35 27.03
N PRO A 65 21.02 -7.09 27.90
CA PRO A 65 19.60 -7.32 27.73
C PRO A 65 18.86 -5.98 27.89
N ARG A 66 18.53 -5.29 26.79
CA ARG A 66 17.60 -4.15 26.82
C ARG A 66 16.18 -4.68 26.94
N THR A 67 15.79 -5.07 28.15
CA THR A 67 14.42 -5.48 28.50
C THR A 67 13.45 -4.30 28.68
N ALA A 68 13.90 -3.06 28.55
CA ALA A 68 13.03 -1.89 28.68
C ALA A 68 12.46 -1.48 27.30
N ASN A 69 11.21 -1.85 27.04
CA ASN A 69 10.34 -1.21 26.03
C ASN A 69 10.02 0.27 26.39
N SER A 70 10.70 0.87 27.38
CA SER A 70 10.44 2.22 27.88
C SER A 70 11.58 3.14 27.51
N CYS A 71 11.27 4.14 26.68
CA CYS A 71 12.09 5.31 26.47
C CYS A 71 11.82 6.33 27.58
N SER A 72 12.81 7.16 27.93
CA SER A 72 12.61 8.27 28.87
C SER A 72 11.84 9.41 28.21
N GLY A 73 10.80 9.94 28.88
CA GLY A 73 9.96 11.04 28.38
C GLY A 73 8.85 10.61 27.42
N ASP A 74 8.26 11.56 26.68
CA ASP A 74 7.14 11.34 25.74
C ASP A 74 7.54 10.67 24.41
N THR A 75 8.72 10.03 24.37
CA THR A 75 9.29 9.52 23.13
C THR A 75 8.92 8.04 22.95
N PRO A 76 8.05 7.66 22.01
CA PRO A 76 7.67 6.26 21.85
C PRO A 76 8.83 5.43 21.25
N PRO A 77 8.97 4.14 21.63
CA PRO A 77 9.91 3.25 20.97
C PRO A 77 9.48 3.03 19.51
N CYS A 78 10.39 3.28 18.58
CA CYS A 78 10.22 3.06 17.15
C CYS A 78 11.01 1.83 16.69
N CYS A 79 10.64 1.27 15.56
CA CYS A 79 11.44 0.22 14.92
C CYS A 79 12.54 0.81 14.06
N VAL A 80 13.80 0.47 14.35
CA VAL A 80 14.96 0.92 13.55
C VAL A 80 15.54 -0.17 12.66
N GLU A 81 15.19 -1.43 12.93
CA GLU A 81 15.63 -2.57 12.14
C GLU A 81 14.49 -3.56 12.03
N LYS A 82 14.07 -3.83 10.80
CA LYS A 82 13.04 -4.80 10.47
C LYS A 82 13.69 -6.05 9.88
N GLY A 83 13.06 -7.18 10.10
CA GLY A 83 13.41 -8.44 9.46
C GLY A 83 12.19 -9.33 9.29
N PRO A 84 12.34 -10.44 8.56
CA PRO A 84 11.26 -11.40 8.39
C PRO A 84 10.88 -11.99 9.75
N GLY A 85 9.59 -11.94 10.07
CA GLY A 85 9.02 -12.61 11.23
C GLY A 85 8.88 -14.12 11.03
N PRO A 86 8.39 -14.83 12.05
CA PRO A 86 8.04 -16.24 11.90
C PRO A 86 6.97 -16.41 10.83
N VAL A 87 6.98 -17.54 10.13
CA VAL A 87 5.94 -17.89 9.15
C VAL A 87 4.56 -17.93 9.81
N GLN A 88 3.57 -17.42 9.10
CA GLN A 88 2.17 -17.35 9.51
C GLN A 88 1.27 -17.65 8.33
N VAL A 89 0.07 -18.17 8.61
CA VAL A 89 -0.99 -18.25 7.59
C VAL A 89 -1.47 -16.84 7.24
N SER A 90 -1.82 -16.60 5.99
CA SER A 90 -2.43 -15.35 5.52
C SER A 90 -3.81 -15.64 4.92
N PRO A 91 -4.91 -15.19 5.55
CA PRO A 91 -5.03 -14.51 6.85
C PRO A 91 -4.60 -15.38 8.05
N SER A 92 -4.30 -14.76 9.20
CA SER A 92 -3.69 -15.40 10.41
C SER A 92 -4.42 -16.65 10.92
N THR A 93 -5.68 -16.81 10.55
CA THR A 93 -6.41 -18.08 10.61
C THR A 93 -7.18 -18.21 9.31
N SER A 94 -6.90 -19.26 8.54
CA SER A 94 -7.71 -19.62 7.38
C SER A 94 -8.66 -20.75 7.76
N LYS A 95 -9.89 -20.72 7.26
CA LYS A 95 -10.88 -21.74 7.54
C LYS A 95 -11.59 -22.18 6.26
N THR A 96 -12.02 -23.42 6.26
CA THR A 96 -12.86 -24.00 5.21
C THR A 96 -13.97 -24.82 5.85
N ASN A 97 -15.08 -24.99 5.14
CA ASN A 97 -16.09 -25.95 5.55
C ASN A 97 -15.52 -27.36 5.49
N LEU A 98 -15.98 -28.23 6.38
CA LEU A 98 -15.79 -29.66 6.28
C LEU A 98 -17.01 -30.24 5.56
N GLN A 99 -16.82 -30.80 4.36
CA GLN A 99 -17.89 -31.32 3.52
C GLN A 99 -17.88 -32.83 3.50
N CYS A 100 -19.02 -33.45 3.81
CA CYS A 100 -19.18 -34.88 4.01
C CYS A 100 -20.07 -35.51 2.94
N GLY A 101 -19.69 -36.70 2.46
CA GLY A 101 -20.55 -37.53 1.60
C GLY A 101 -19.94 -37.83 0.23
N SER A 102 -20.58 -38.78 -0.48
CA SER A 102 -20.06 -39.34 -1.75
C SER A 102 -20.46 -38.53 -3.00
N LYS A 103 -21.42 -37.62 -2.87
CA LYS A 103 -21.95 -36.72 -3.92
C LYS A 103 -22.43 -35.47 -3.21
N PHE A 104 -21.83 -34.30 -3.45
CA PHE A 104 -22.26 -33.01 -2.89
C PHE A 104 -23.81 -32.88 -2.88
N GLY A 105 -24.42 -32.64 -1.71
CA GLY A 105 -25.88 -32.50 -1.55
C GLY A 105 -26.53 -33.30 -0.41
N ASP A 106 -25.79 -34.09 0.39
CA ASP A 106 -26.24 -34.57 1.71
C ASP A 106 -25.51 -33.82 2.82
N ASP A 107 -25.83 -32.52 2.91
CA ASP A 107 -25.15 -31.52 3.73
C ASP A 107 -25.39 -31.71 5.25
N GLN A 108 -25.96 -32.84 5.67
CA GLN A 108 -26.36 -33.10 7.06
C GLN A 108 -25.19 -33.29 8.03
N LEU A 109 -24.02 -33.66 7.52
CA LEU A 109 -22.79 -33.80 8.29
C LEU A 109 -21.77 -32.70 7.98
N ASP A 110 -22.10 -31.79 7.07
CA ASP A 110 -21.25 -30.65 6.74
C ASP A 110 -21.13 -29.74 7.97
N VAL A 111 -19.92 -29.21 8.16
CA VAL A 111 -19.63 -28.28 9.25
C VAL A 111 -19.06 -27.01 8.65
N THR A 112 -19.80 -25.91 8.80
CA THR A 112 -19.28 -24.59 8.47
C THR A 112 -18.04 -24.30 9.31
N ASP A 113 -16.98 -23.80 8.68
CA ASP A 113 -15.69 -23.56 9.34
C ASP A 113 -15.10 -24.81 10.03
N GLY A 114 -15.48 -26.00 9.55
CA GLY A 114 -15.11 -27.28 10.15
C GLY A 114 -13.63 -27.63 10.06
N VAL A 115 -12.82 -26.91 9.27
CA VAL A 115 -11.37 -27.06 9.23
C VAL A 115 -10.71 -25.70 9.38
N ALA A 116 -9.79 -25.57 10.33
CA ALA A 116 -9.02 -24.35 10.58
C ALA A 116 -7.52 -24.61 10.45
N TYR A 117 -6.80 -23.68 9.84
CA TYR A 117 -5.36 -23.73 9.60
C TYR A 117 -4.66 -22.56 10.31
N THR A 118 -3.64 -22.87 11.11
CA THR A 118 -2.79 -21.89 11.81
C THR A 118 -1.33 -22.31 11.79
N ILE A 119 -0.41 -21.35 11.92
CA ILE A 119 0.98 -21.65 12.29
C ILE A 119 1.15 -21.28 13.76
N GLU A 120 1.52 -22.25 14.57
CA GLU A 120 1.73 -22.06 16.00
C GLU A 120 2.86 -22.96 16.53
N ASP A 121 3.18 -22.82 17.82
CA ASP A 121 4.14 -23.71 18.47
C ASP A 121 3.57 -25.12 18.51
N CYS A 122 4.35 -26.10 18.06
CA CYS A 122 3.99 -27.51 18.18
C CYS A 122 3.72 -27.87 19.66
N PRO A 123 2.92 -28.92 19.95
CA PRO A 123 2.57 -29.27 21.31
C PRO A 123 3.81 -29.46 22.19
N ALA A 124 3.74 -28.94 23.42
CA ALA A 124 4.87 -28.93 24.35
C ALA A 124 5.35 -30.35 24.73
N SER A 125 4.48 -31.36 24.57
CA SER A 125 4.79 -32.77 24.70
C SER A 125 4.84 -33.44 23.32
N GLY A 126 5.88 -34.24 23.08
CA GLY A 126 6.02 -35.02 21.85
C GLY A 126 7.35 -34.78 21.11
N PRO A 127 7.58 -35.46 19.98
CA PRO A 127 8.85 -35.44 19.25
C PRO A 127 9.18 -34.09 18.59
N TYR A 128 8.23 -33.15 18.56
CA TYR A 128 8.35 -31.86 17.86
C TYR A 128 8.23 -30.65 18.80
N SER A 129 8.31 -30.87 20.11
CA SER A 129 8.29 -29.78 21.10
C SER A 129 9.36 -28.73 20.80
N GLY A 130 8.98 -27.45 20.86
CA GLY A 130 9.85 -26.30 20.55
C GLY A 130 10.00 -25.96 19.07
N LYS A 131 9.29 -26.66 18.16
CA LYS A 131 9.21 -26.31 16.73
C LYS A 131 7.94 -25.51 16.41
N LYS A 132 7.89 -24.91 15.22
CA LYS A 132 6.66 -24.36 14.62
C LYS A 132 5.96 -25.42 13.78
N CYS A 133 4.65 -25.54 13.94
CA CYS A 133 3.80 -26.49 13.23
C CYS A 133 2.72 -25.76 12.43
N LEU A 134 2.38 -26.31 11.27
CA LEU A 134 1.06 -26.13 10.66
C LEU A 134 0.07 -26.96 11.49
N HIS A 135 -0.76 -26.27 12.25
CA HIS A 135 -1.87 -26.86 13.00
C HIS A 135 -3.12 -26.86 12.15
N ILE A 136 -3.76 -28.02 12.07
CA ILE A 136 -5.01 -28.24 11.35
C ILE A 136 -6.02 -28.79 12.33
N ALA A 137 -6.93 -27.93 12.79
CA ALA A 137 -8.00 -28.32 13.70
C ALA A 137 -9.24 -28.74 12.89
N ILE A 138 -9.81 -29.91 13.20
CA ILE A 138 -10.97 -30.45 12.48
C ILE A 138 -12.14 -30.60 13.44
N THR A 139 -13.23 -29.91 13.12
CA THR A 139 -14.50 -29.96 13.83
C THR A 139 -15.52 -30.72 13.00
N THR A 140 -16.11 -31.75 13.59
CA THR A 140 -17.16 -32.57 12.96
C THR A 140 -18.53 -32.30 13.59
N ALA A 141 -19.59 -32.74 12.91
CA ALA A 141 -20.94 -32.70 13.46
C ALA A 141 -21.04 -33.47 14.80
N ALA A 142 -21.96 -33.07 15.67
CA ALA A 142 -22.13 -33.72 16.97
C ALA A 142 -22.45 -35.23 16.83
N ALA A 143 -21.90 -36.04 17.74
CA ALA A 143 -22.10 -37.49 17.79
C ALA A 143 -21.59 -38.27 16.56
N THR A 144 -20.59 -37.74 15.85
CA THR A 144 -19.78 -38.50 14.90
C THR A 144 -18.55 -39.08 15.58
N THR A 145 -18.18 -40.32 15.24
CA THR A 145 -16.87 -40.88 15.58
C THR A 145 -15.97 -40.83 14.36
N ILE A 146 -14.68 -40.59 14.56
CA ILE A 146 -13.69 -40.53 13.49
C ILE A 146 -12.83 -41.79 13.55
N SER A 147 -12.73 -42.50 12.43
CA SER A 147 -11.98 -43.75 12.33
C SER A 147 -10.69 -43.62 11.53
N ASP A 148 -10.53 -42.57 10.73
CA ASP A 148 -9.34 -42.34 9.92
C ASP A 148 -9.16 -40.87 9.57
N ILE A 149 -7.91 -40.47 9.34
CA ILE A 149 -7.50 -39.14 8.90
C ILE A 149 -6.39 -39.24 7.86
N HIS A 150 -6.52 -38.43 6.82
CA HIS A 150 -5.55 -38.33 5.74
C HIS A 150 -5.15 -36.87 5.55
N LEU A 151 -3.84 -36.61 5.53
CA LEU A 151 -3.28 -35.28 5.31
C LEU A 151 -2.17 -35.28 4.25
N GLN A 152 -2.32 -34.43 3.23
CA GLN A 152 -1.30 -34.08 2.25
C GLN A 152 -1.10 -32.56 2.24
N VAL A 153 0.17 -32.16 2.17
CA VAL A 153 0.61 -30.77 2.00
C VAL A 153 1.63 -30.79 0.86
N ASP A 154 1.48 -29.89 -0.10
CA ASP A 154 2.26 -29.89 -1.34
C ASP A 154 2.63 -28.46 -1.74
N ASP A 155 3.73 -28.27 -2.47
CA ASP A 155 4.14 -26.98 -3.05
C ASP A 155 3.57 -26.77 -4.47
N ASP A 156 2.97 -27.81 -5.04
CA ASP A 156 2.23 -27.76 -6.30
C ASP A 156 0.76 -28.17 -6.15
N PRO A 157 -0.15 -27.72 -7.05
CA PRO A 157 -1.53 -28.18 -7.05
C PRO A 157 -1.64 -29.71 -7.06
N ILE A 158 -2.42 -30.26 -6.12
CA ILE A 158 -2.59 -31.71 -5.99
C ILE A 158 -3.45 -32.22 -7.14
N THR A 159 -2.81 -32.82 -8.16
CA THR A 159 -3.47 -33.26 -9.40
C THR A 159 -3.75 -34.76 -9.48
N LEU A 160 -3.10 -35.57 -8.63
CA LEU A 160 -3.19 -37.03 -8.65
C LEU A 160 -3.68 -37.57 -7.31
N ASN A 161 -4.79 -38.32 -7.34
CA ASN A 161 -5.28 -39.09 -6.20
C ASN A 161 -4.45 -40.39 -6.06
N THR A 162 -3.25 -40.30 -5.47
CA THR A 162 -2.35 -41.44 -5.24
C THR A 162 -2.84 -42.35 -4.10
N LYS A 163 -4.11 -42.77 -4.13
CA LYS A 163 -4.77 -43.70 -3.19
C LYS A 163 -4.63 -43.31 -1.70
N LEU A 164 -5.74 -42.86 -1.14
CA LEU A 164 -6.01 -42.72 0.31
C LEU A 164 -5.27 -43.79 1.16
N GLY A 165 -4.60 -43.34 2.21
CA GLY A 165 -3.84 -44.19 3.15
C GLY A 165 -2.31 -44.19 2.97
N LYS A 166 -1.78 -43.52 1.94
CA LYS A 166 -0.31 -43.35 1.74
C LYS A 166 0.17 -41.90 1.84
N TRP A 167 -0.68 -41.00 2.32
CA TRP A 167 -0.31 -39.59 2.39
C TRP A 167 0.75 -39.35 3.48
N PRO A 168 1.77 -38.53 3.18
CA PRO A 168 3.00 -38.48 3.97
C PRO A 168 2.78 -37.90 5.38
N PHE A 169 1.71 -37.14 5.60
CA PHE A 169 1.51 -36.43 6.86
C PHE A 169 0.48 -37.07 7.81
N ASN A 170 -0.05 -38.26 7.49
CA ASN A 170 -1.04 -38.94 8.36
C ASN A 170 -0.49 -39.21 9.77
N SER A 171 0.81 -39.46 9.90
CA SER A 171 1.47 -39.73 11.19
C SER A 171 1.51 -38.53 12.13
N TYR A 172 1.19 -37.33 11.62
CA TYR A 172 1.15 -36.09 12.41
C TYR A 172 -0.25 -35.76 12.93
N CYS A 173 -1.23 -36.65 12.69
CA CYS A 173 -2.61 -36.43 13.04
C CYS A 173 -3.06 -37.32 14.21
N THR A 174 -3.97 -36.80 15.04
CA THR A 174 -4.64 -37.50 16.13
C THR A 174 -6.14 -37.55 15.89
N LEU A 175 -6.80 -38.60 16.38
CA LEU A 175 -8.26 -38.78 16.25
C LEU A 175 -9.06 -38.24 17.44
N SER A 176 -8.39 -37.91 18.55
CA SER A 176 -9.02 -37.35 19.76
C SER A 176 -8.00 -36.58 20.62
N PRO A 177 -7.99 -35.24 20.59
CA PRO A 177 -8.77 -34.38 19.69
C PRO A 177 -8.41 -34.61 18.21
N THR A 178 -9.33 -34.24 17.32
CA THR A 178 -9.14 -34.41 15.87
C THR A 178 -8.35 -33.25 15.31
N GLU A 179 -7.06 -33.45 15.16
CA GLU A 179 -6.15 -32.40 14.71
C GLU A 179 -4.88 -32.99 14.10
N CYS A 180 -4.18 -32.18 13.32
CA CYS A 180 -2.87 -32.50 12.80
C CYS A 180 -1.86 -31.41 13.18
N TRP A 181 -0.66 -31.85 13.58
CA TRP A 181 0.44 -30.99 13.98
C TRP A 181 1.66 -31.31 13.12
N VAL A 182 1.77 -30.65 11.96
CA VAL A 182 2.85 -30.91 11.00
C VAL A 182 3.97 -29.89 11.19
N PRO A 183 5.18 -30.31 11.60
CA PRO A 183 6.32 -29.41 11.71
C PRO A 183 6.65 -28.75 10.36
N VAL A 184 6.94 -27.45 10.38
CA VAL A 184 7.27 -26.69 9.16
C VAL A 184 8.50 -27.26 8.44
N ASP A 185 9.49 -27.75 9.19
CA ASP A 185 10.67 -28.40 8.63
C ASP A 185 10.37 -29.73 7.96
N ALA A 186 9.35 -30.46 8.43
CA ALA A 186 8.89 -31.68 7.77
C ALA A 186 8.19 -31.39 6.43
N ILE A 187 7.44 -30.28 6.34
CA ILE A 187 6.83 -29.82 5.08
C ILE A 187 7.92 -29.43 4.09
N ILE A 188 8.87 -28.59 4.52
CA ILE A 188 10.00 -28.15 3.69
C ILE A 188 10.79 -29.34 3.14
N ALA A 189 11.03 -30.37 3.97
CA ALA A 189 11.77 -31.56 3.57
C ALA A 189 11.08 -32.38 2.47
N THR A 190 9.78 -32.18 2.22
CA THR A 190 9.06 -32.86 1.14
C THR A 190 9.08 -32.10 -0.19
N PHE A 191 9.45 -30.82 -0.19
CA PHE A 191 9.48 -29.98 -1.38
C PHE A 191 10.84 -30.13 -2.05
N GLU A 192 10.94 -31.05 -3.01
CA GLU A 192 12.23 -31.43 -3.62
C GLU A 192 12.61 -30.58 -4.85
N ASN A 193 11.66 -29.88 -5.51
CA ASN A 193 11.92 -29.17 -6.77
C ASN A 193 11.03 -27.92 -7.01
N PRO A 194 11.53 -26.70 -6.73
CA PRO A 194 12.82 -26.38 -6.13
C PRO A 194 12.81 -26.63 -4.62
N SER A 195 13.92 -27.14 -4.08
CA SER A 195 14.09 -27.21 -2.62
C SER A 195 13.98 -25.82 -2.02
N VAL A 196 12.97 -25.60 -1.17
CA VAL A 196 12.81 -24.32 -0.46
C VAL A 196 13.55 -24.37 0.88
N SER A 197 14.15 -23.25 1.30
CA SER A 197 14.76 -23.14 2.63
C SER A 197 13.81 -22.54 3.67
N SER A 198 12.64 -22.07 3.24
CA SER A 198 11.62 -21.43 4.06
C SER A 198 10.27 -21.50 3.36
N LEU A 199 9.18 -21.44 4.14
CA LEU A 199 7.80 -21.29 3.65
C LEU A 199 7.35 -19.82 3.62
N CYS A 200 8.25 -18.85 3.82
CA CYS A 200 7.92 -17.43 3.72
C CYS A 200 7.46 -17.09 2.30
N ASP A 201 6.34 -16.36 2.20
CA ASP A 201 5.75 -15.89 0.94
C ASP A 201 5.51 -17.03 -0.07
N THR A 202 5.16 -18.20 0.46
CA THR A 202 4.91 -19.44 -0.29
C THR A 202 3.43 -19.79 -0.21
N THR A 203 2.87 -20.30 -1.30
CA THR A 203 1.55 -20.90 -1.31
C THR A 203 1.70 -22.41 -1.22
N VAL A 204 0.96 -23.05 -0.31
CA VAL A 204 0.92 -24.51 -0.17
C VAL A 204 -0.49 -25.03 -0.42
N TYR A 205 -0.57 -26.28 -0.87
CA TYR A 205 -1.83 -26.94 -1.21
C TYR A 205 -2.10 -28.04 -0.19
N VAL A 206 -3.19 -27.90 0.56
CA VAL A 206 -3.52 -28.77 1.69
C VAL A 206 -4.78 -29.57 1.39
N ALA A 207 -4.67 -30.89 1.36
CA ALA A 207 -5.80 -31.80 1.31
C ALA A 207 -5.91 -32.53 2.65
N VAL A 208 -7.05 -32.37 3.32
CA VAL A 208 -7.36 -33.07 4.56
C VAL A 208 -8.68 -33.81 4.44
N GLY A 209 -8.63 -35.10 4.73
CA GLY A 209 -9.77 -36.00 4.68
C GLY A 209 -9.95 -36.76 5.98
N ILE A 210 -11.18 -37.00 6.39
CA ILE A 210 -11.51 -37.83 7.55
C ILE A 210 -12.58 -38.85 7.21
N SER A 211 -12.52 -40.02 7.84
CA SER A 211 -13.63 -40.98 7.82
C SER A 211 -14.45 -40.83 9.10
N VAL A 212 -15.75 -40.57 8.95
CA VAL A 212 -16.68 -40.39 10.06
C VAL A 212 -17.76 -41.47 10.05
N SER A 213 -18.20 -41.90 11.22
CA SER A 213 -19.40 -42.72 11.37
C SER A 213 -20.37 -42.06 12.33
N SER A 214 -21.67 -42.16 12.05
CA SER A 214 -22.73 -41.60 12.90
C SER A 214 -23.97 -42.48 12.86
N LYS A 215 -24.91 -42.27 13.78
CA LYS A 215 -26.22 -42.94 13.73
C LYS A 215 -26.98 -42.68 12.42
N ARG A 216 -26.66 -41.60 11.71
CA ARG A 216 -27.28 -41.21 10.44
C ARG A 216 -26.57 -41.81 9.23
N CYS A 217 -25.28 -42.08 9.34
CA CYS A 217 -24.45 -42.68 8.29
C CYS A 217 -23.74 -43.93 8.83
N ALA A 218 -24.52 -44.99 9.07
CA ALA A 218 -24.02 -46.24 9.67
C ALA A 218 -22.99 -46.97 8.79
N SER A 219 -22.98 -46.72 7.49
CA SER A 219 -21.99 -47.26 6.54
C SER A 219 -20.66 -46.50 6.53
N GLY A 220 -20.50 -45.48 7.38
CA GLY A 220 -19.40 -44.52 7.29
C GLY A 220 -19.65 -43.48 6.19
N ALA A 221 -19.20 -42.26 6.43
CA ALA A 221 -19.06 -41.19 5.46
C ALA A 221 -17.60 -40.73 5.47
N THR A 222 -17.20 -40.02 4.44
CA THR A 222 -15.89 -39.38 4.41
C THR A 222 -16.10 -37.91 4.16
N CYS A 223 -15.29 -37.09 4.82
CA CYS A 223 -15.38 -35.65 4.75
C CYS A 223 -14.04 -35.04 4.35
N PHE A 224 -14.08 -33.95 3.61
CA PHE A 224 -12.90 -33.21 3.15
C PHE A 224 -13.03 -31.73 3.46
N ASN A 225 -11.91 -31.04 3.59
CA ASN A 225 -11.92 -29.60 3.50
C ASN A 225 -12.50 -29.14 2.16
N GLN A 226 -13.38 -28.16 2.20
CA GLN A 226 -13.89 -27.53 0.98
C GLN A 226 -12.75 -26.83 0.23
N GLY A 227 -12.71 -27.02 -1.09
CA GLY A 227 -11.72 -26.39 -1.95
C GLY A 227 -11.83 -26.82 -3.41
N THR A 228 -10.69 -26.96 -4.07
CA THR A 228 -10.58 -27.35 -5.48
C THR A 228 -10.54 -28.87 -5.61
N ALA A 229 -11.34 -29.43 -6.52
CA ALA A 229 -11.41 -30.88 -6.71
C ALA A 229 -10.11 -31.49 -7.26
N ILE A 230 -9.71 -32.64 -6.73
CA ILE A 230 -8.52 -33.40 -7.16
C ILE A 230 -8.91 -34.41 -8.26
N GLY A 231 -8.43 -34.18 -9.49
CA GLY A 231 -8.66 -35.06 -10.64
C GLY A 231 -10.09 -35.02 -11.19
N SER A 232 -10.40 -35.90 -12.17
CA SER A 232 -11.74 -35.99 -12.77
C SER A 232 -12.54 -37.16 -12.16
N GLY A 233 -13.75 -36.89 -11.69
CA GLY A 233 -14.69 -37.90 -11.16
C GLY A 233 -14.57 -38.21 -9.66
N ASN A 234 -13.69 -37.53 -8.94
CA ASN A 234 -13.56 -37.67 -7.49
C ASN A 234 -14.12 -36.46 -6.74
N TRP A 235 -14.60 -36.70 -5.51
CA TRP A 235 -15.13 -35.70 -4.58
C TRP A 235 -14.09 -35.22 -3.54
N PHE A 236 -12.80 -35.53 -3.78
CA PHE A 236 -11.68 -35.05 -2.96
C PHE A 236 -11.31 -33.63 -3.32
N MET A 237 -10.91 -32.85 -2.33
CA MET A 237 -10.57 -31.44 -2.51
C MET A 237 -9.25 -31.10 -1.82
N TYR A 238 -8.57 -30.10 -2.37
CA TYR A 238 -7.47 -29.40 -1.70
C TYR A 238 -7.84 -27.92 -1.53
N PHE A 239 -7.28 -27.31 -0.49
CA PHE A 239 -7.40 -25.88 -0.22
C PHE A 239 -6.04 -25.22 -0.42
N THR A 240 -6.06 -24.00 -0.94
CA THR A 240 -4.87 -23.19 -1.17
C THR A 240 -4.62 -22.35 0.07
N LEU A 241 -3.44 -22.47 0.67
CA LEU A 241 -3.04 -21.78 1.89
C LEU A 241 -1.83 -20.88 1.60
N ASP A 242 -2.00 -19.57 1.78
CA ASP A 242 -0.90 -18.62 1.64
C ASP A 242 -0.15 -18.48 2.97
N LEU A 243 1.18 -18.60 2.92
CA LEU A 243 2.07 -18.44 4.06
C LEU A 243 2.91 -17.18 3.89
N LYS A 244 2.99 -16.36 4.94
CA LYS A 244 3.73 -15.09 4.95
C LYS A 244 4.62 -14.97 6.17
N CYS A 245 5.71 -14.23 6.02
CA CYS A 245 6.58 -13.86 7.13
C CYS A 245 6.46 -12.36 7.36
N PRO A 246 5.50 -11.89 8.19
CA PRO A 246 5.29 -10.47 8.38
C PRO A 246 6.56 -9.81 8.89
N GLU A 247 6.86 -8.60 8.44
CA GLU A 247 8.00 -7.85 8.96
C GLU A 247 7.82 -7.63 10.47
N ILE A 248 8.77 -8.13 11.26
CA ILE A 248 8.84 -7.85 12.69
C ILE A 248 9.96 -6.86 12.96
N CYS A 249 9.82 -6.17 14.08
CA CYS A 249 10.88 -5.32 14.56
C CYS A 249 11.95 -6.13 15.28
N LEU A 250 13.13 -6.24 14.67
CA LEU A 250 14.30 -6.89 15.27
C LEU A 250 14.95 -5.99 16.32
N ARG A 251 14.94 -4.66 16.09
CA ARG A 251 15.54 -3.69 17.00
C ARG A 251 14.66 -2.45 17.15
N LYS A 252 14.30 -2.16 18.41
CA LYS A 252 13.60 -0.93 18.80
C LYS A 252 14.58 0.07 19.40
N CYS A 253 14.40 1.34 19.07
CA CYS A 253 15.11 2.45 19.71
C CYS A 253 14.16 3.59 20.04
N CYS A 254 14.64 4.59 20.79
CA CYS A 254 13.91 5.83 21.01
C CYS A 254 14.16 6.75 19.80
N CYS A 255 13.18 6.86 18.90
CA CYS A 255 13.25 7.81 17.80
C CYS A 255 12.72 9.16 18.27
N PRO A 256 13.26 10.29 17.76
CA PRO A 256 12.55 11.56 17.89
C PRO A 256 11.10 11.39 17.43
N ALA A 257 10.16 12.02 18.14
CA ALA A 257 8.74 11.96 17.82
C ALA A 257 8.56 12.25 16.32
N LEU A 258 7.92 11.34 15.60
CA LEU A 258 7.54 11.60 14.21
C LEU A 258 6.66 12.87 14.20
N PRO A 259 6.77 13.74 13.18
CA PRO A 259 5.79 14.77 13.00
C PRO A 259 4.41 14.11 12.95
N PRO A 260 3.38 14.74 13.55
CA PRO A 260 2.02 14.19 13.52
C PRO A 260 1.65 13.85 12.07
N PRO A 261 0.93 12.73 11.83
CA PRO A 261 0.48 12.40 10.48
C PRO A 261 -0.24 13.61 9.89
N PRO A 262 -0.08 13.89 8.58
CA PRO A 262 -0.79 14.99 7.94
C PRO A 262 -2.27 14.92 8.27
N PRO A 263 -2.94 16.05 8.54
CA PRO A 263 -4.38 16.06 8.75
C PRO A 263 -5.07 15.37 7.59
N GLU A 264 -5.98 14.45 7.87
CA GLU A 264 -6.74 13.82 6.80
C GLU A 264 -7.66 14.87 6.15
N THR A 265 -7.65 14.93 4.82
CA THR A 265 -8.44 15.87 4.02
C THR A 265 -9.41 15.16 3.09
N LYS A 266 -10.34 15.93 2.50
CA LYS A 266 -11.23 15.50 1.41
C LYS A 266 -11.41 16.64 0.41
N SER A 267 -11.61 16.31 -0.87
CA SER A 267 -11.96 17.28 -1.90
C SER A 267 -13.48 17.40 -2.03
N CYS A 268 -13.99 18.62 -2.12
CA CYS A 268 -15.41 18.94 -2.27
C CYS A 268 -15.61 19.82 -3.50
N SER A 269 -16.59 19.50 -4.35
CA SER A 269 -17.01 20.38 -5.45
C SER A 269 -17.62 21.66 -4.88
N ILE A 270 -17.13 22.82 -5.32
CA ILE A 270 -17.60 24.14 -4.85
C ILE A 270 -18.36 24.93 -5.91
N GLY A 271 -18.36 24.44 -7.16
CA GLY A 271 -19.19 24.97 -8.24
C GLY A 271 -18.38 25.37 -9.48
N THR A 272 -18.99 26.24 -10.29
CA THR A 272 -18.40 26.71 -11.56
C THR A 272 -17.67 28.04 -11.35
N ALA A 273 -16.38 28.07 -11.68
CA ALA A 273 -15.58 29.27 -11.80
C ALA A 273 -15.75 29.93 -13.17
N PHE A 274 -15.92 31.25 -13.16
CA PHE A 274 -15.98 32.10 -14.33
C PHE A 274 -14.73 32.98 -14.41
N GLY A 275 -14.13 33.08 -15.60
CA GLY A 275 -13.07 34.03 -15.87
C GLY A 275 -13.60 35.46 -15.82
N TYR A 276 -13.08 36.26 -14.90
CA TYR A 276 -13.38 37.67 -14.71
C TYR A 276 -12.16 38.54 -14.99
N GLY A 277 -12.35 39.74 -15.51
CA GLY A 277 -11.34 40.80 -15.49
C GLY A 277 -11.99 42.17 -15.38
N ASP A 278 -11.29 43.12 -14.78
CA ASP A 278 -11.79 44.49 -14.61
C ASP A 278 -12.03 45.17 -15.97
N GLY A 279 -13.20 45.82 -16.10
CA GLY A 279 -13.58 46.55 -17.31
C GLY A 279 -14.08 45.69 -18.47
N PHE A 280 -14.17 44.36 -18.31
CA PHE A 280 -14.72 43.46 -19.34
C PHE A 280 -16.24 43.29 -19.22
N LYS A 281 -16.86 42.99 -20.35
CA LYS A 281 -18.33 42.90 -20.47
C LYS A 281 -18.83 41.59 -19.87
N ASN A 282 -19.84 41.66 -19.02
CA ASN A 282 -20.55 40.50 -18.53
C ASN A 282 -21.64 40.06 -19.53
N LEU A 283 -22.13 38.82 -19.41
CA LEU A 283 -23.13 38.27 -20.33
C LEU A 283 -24.56 38.79 -20.06
N ASN A 284 -24.81 39.41 -18.91
CA ASN A 284 -26.14 39.90 -18.50
C ASN A 284 -26.26 41.42 -18.23
N GLY A 285 -25.19 42.21 -18.36
CA GLY A 285 -25.19 43.64 -18.04
C GLY A 285 -25.58 44.53 -19.20
N ASP A 286 -25.26 45.82 -19.13
CA ASP A 286 -25.59 46.82 -20.14
C ASP A 286 -24.29 47.39 -20.78
N PRO A 287 -24.07 47.25 -22.10
CA PRO A 287 -24.93 46.52 -23.04
C PRO A 287 -24.83 45.01 -22.83
N VAL A 288 -25.97 44.33 -22.98
CA VAL A 288 -26.06 42.87 -22.90
C VAL A 288 -25.06 42.29 -23.91
N GLY A 289 -24.35 41.24 -23.49
CA GLY A 289 -23.43 40.51 -24.35
C GLY A 289 -24.06 40.07 -25.67
N PRO A 290 -23.26 39.50 -26.59
CA PRO A 290 -23.81 38.92 -27.83
C PRO A 290 -25.01 38.03 -27.51
N ALA A 291 -26.03 38.05 -28.38
CA ALA A 291 -27.27 37.32 -28.16
C ALA A 291 -27.01 35.81 -28.12
N LEU A 292 -26.70 35.29 -26.92
CA LEU A 292 -26.66 33.85 -26.64
C LEU A 292 -28.10 33.35 -26.78
N GLY A 293 -28.36 32.42 -27.70
CA GLY A 293 -29.71 32.07 -28.13
C GLY A 293 -30.53 31.35 -27.06
N GLY A 294 -31.80 31.75 -26.87
CA GLY A 294 -32.80 30.99 -26.11
C GLY A 294 -33.51 31.79 -25.00
N ASN A 295 -34.83 31.63 -24.87
CA ASN A 295 -35.55 32.03 -23.66
C ASN A 295 -35.12 31.13 -22.50
N GLY A 296 -34.67 31.71 -21.38
CA GLY A 296 -34.31 30.95 -20.17
C GLY A 296 -32.81 30.73 -19.92
N CYS A 297 -31.92 31.35 -20.71
CA CYS A 297 -30.49 31.30 -20.41
C CYS A 297 -30.15 32.15 -19.18
N ASN A 298 -29.72 31.52 -18.08
CA ASN A 298 -29.10 32.23 -16.96
C ASN A 298 -27.70 32.68 -17.39
N ARG A 299 -27.56 33.96 -17.75
CA ARG A 299 -26.38 34.56 -18.42
C ARG A 299 -25.24 34.88 -17.45
N TRP A 300 -24.81 33.91 -16.66
CA TRP A 300 -23.71 34.09 -15.71
C TRP A 300 -22.36 33.90 -16.41
N GLY A 301 -21.39 34.71 -16.04
CA GLY A 301 -20.06 34.80 -16.64
C GLY A 301 -19.77 36.09 -17.41
N TRP A 302 -18.54 36.16 -17.89
CA TRP A 302 -18.00 37.26 -18.68
C TRP A 302 -17.50 36.76 -20.03
N TYR A 303 -17.44 37.67 -20.98
CA TYR A 303 -16.83 37.41 -22.27
C TYR A 303 -15.86 38.53 -22.62
N PHE A 304 -14.84 38.16 -23.39
CA PHE A 304 -13.77 39.05 -23.76
C PHE A 304 -13.79 39.27 -25.27
N THR A 305 -13.63 40.53 -25.68
CA THR A 305 -13.50 40.92 -27.11
C THR A 305 -12.19 41.64 -27.40
N PRO A 306 -11.03 41.04 -27.09
CA PRO A 306 -9.75 41.70 -27.26
C PRO A 306 -9.45 41.96 -28.74
N SER A 307 -8.78 43.07 -29.01
CA SER A 307 -8.14 43.28 -30.32
C SER A 307 -7.05 42.24 -30.55
N LYS A 308 -6.64 42.00 -31.80
CA LYS A 308 -5.50 41.12 -32.12
C LYS A 308 -4.24 41.53 -31.35
N ALA A 309 -3.95 42.83 -31.30
CA ALA A 309 -2.78 43.35 -30.59
C ALA A 309 -2.85 43.08 -29.08
N THR A 310 -4.02 43.34 -28.48
CA THR A 310 -4.27 43.08 -27.05
C THR A 310 -4.11 41.59 -26.72
N LEU A 311 -4.70 40.70 -27.54
CA LEU A 311 -4.59 39.27 -27.29
C LEU A 311 -3.18 38.75 -27.57
N THR A 312 -2.45 39.30 -28.54
CA THR A 312 -1.04 38.94 -28.77
C THR A 312 -0.15 39.35 -27.59
N ALA A 313 -0.42 40.51 -26.98
CA ALA A 313 0.28 40.95 -25.77
C ALA A 313 -0.06 40.10 -24.53
N GLY A 314 -1.21 39.43 -24.56
CA GLY A 314 -1.75 38.64 -23.46
C GLY A 314 -2.74 39.42 -22.61
N ILE A 315 -3.77 38.72 -22.15
CA ILE A 315 -4.76 39.22 -21.18
C ILE A 315 -4.84 38.23 -20.02
N SER A 316 -5.23 38.72 -18.85
CA SER A 316 -5.37 37.89 -17.66
C SER A 316 -6.45 38.42 -16.73
N GLY A 317 -6.90 37.57 -15.82
CA GLY A 317 -7.90 37.92 -14.84
C GLY A 317 -8.03 36.90 -13.72
N SER A 318 -9.10 37.03 -12.94
CA SER A 318 -9.40 36.17 -11.80
C SER A 318 -10.39 35.07 -12.19
N LEU A 319 -10.27 33.89 -11.57
CA LEU A 319 -11.29 32.84 -11.64
C LEU A 319 -12.19 32.95 -10.41
N ILE A 320 -13.48 33.22 -10.64
CA ILE A 320 -14.44 33.47 -9.56
C ILE A 320 -15.51 32.39 -9.57
N VAL A 321 -15.58 31.58 -8.50
CA VAL A 321 -16.60 30.57 -8.24
C VAL A 321 -17.81 31.21 -7.57
N GLY A 322 -19.02 30.82 -7.95
CA GLY A 322 -20.22 31.25 -7.23
C GLY A 322 -20.59 32.73 -7.39
N ALA A 323 -20.11 33.40 -8.44
CA ALA A 323 -20.49 34.77 -8.78
C ALA A 323 -21.90 34.84 -9.41
N GLY A 324 -22.90 34.30 -8.71
CA GLY A 324 -24.29 34.28 -9.15
C GLY A 324 -24.76 35.68 -9.54
N GLN A 325 -25.47 35.79 -10.67
CA GLN A 325 -25.91 37.06 -11.27
C GLN A 325 -24.78 38.01 -11.69
N ASN A 326 -23.54 37.52 -11.82
CA ASN A 326 -22.33 38.30 -12.13
C ASN A 326 -21.92 39.30 -11.04
N ASP A 327 -22.30 39.00 -9.80
CA ASP A 327 -21.92 39.76 -8.62
C ASP A 327 -20.64 39.19 -8.01
N ILE A 328 -19.49 39.80 -8.35
CA ILE A 328 -18.17 39.34 -7.87
C ILE A 328 -18.03 39.43 -6.34
N SER A 329 -18.86 40.24 -5.66
CA SER A 329 -18.82 40.35 -4.20
C SER A 329 -19.36 39.11 -3.49
N LYS A 330 -20.09 38.25 -4.20
CA LYS A 330 -20.64 36.97 -3.70
C LYS A 330 -19.78 35.78 -4.07
N GLY A 331 -18.78 35.97 -4.94
CA GLY A 331 -17.97 34.89 -5.45
C GLY A 331 -16.69 34.66 -4.66
N THR A 332 -16.22 33.43 -4.66
CA THR A 332 -14.91 33.05 -4.13
C THR A 332 -13.89 33.08 -5.24
N LYS A 333 -12.77 33.78 -5.02
CA LYS A 333 -11.67 33.79 -5.98
C LYS A 333 -10.86 32.50 -5.83
N ALA A 334 -11.02 31.58 -6.78
CA ALA A 334 -10.34 30.28 -6.78
C ALA A 334 -8.97 30.30 -7.49
N GLY A 335 -8.65 31.39 -8.19
CA GLY A 335 -7.38 31.50 -8.89
C GLY A 335 -7.34 32.62 -9.94
N THR A 336 -6.56 32.39 -10.97
CA THR A 336 -6.34 33.30 -12.10
C THR A 336 -6.39 32.56 -13.43
N TRP A 337 -6.66 33.30 -14.49
CA TRP A 337 -6.58 32.80 -15.86
C TRP A 337 -5.78 33.78 -16.73
N SER A 338 -5.21 33.28 -17.82
CA SER A 338 -4.62 34.11 -18.86
C SER A 338 -4.90 33.56 -20.26
N ALA A 339 -4.86 34.44 -21.26
CA ALA A 339 -5.00 34.09 -22.66
C ALA A 339 -4.06 34.91 -23.54
N SER A 340 -3.44 34.28 -24.53
CA SER A 340 -2.58 34.95 -25.52
C SER A 340 -2.71 34.37 -26.92
N LEU A 341 -2.49 35.19 -27.95
CA LEU A 341 -2.50 34.74 -29.35
C LEU A 341 -1.06 34.51 -29.85
N SER A 342 -0.79 33.30 -30.35
CA SER A 342 0.43 32.96 -31.08
C SER A 342 0.08 32.38 -32.44
N GLY A 343 0.36 33.12 -33.52
CA GLY A 343 -0.10 32.75 -34.86
C GLY A 343 -1.63 32.75 -34.96
N SER A 344 -2.21 31.57 -35.20
CA SER A 344 -3.65 31.30 -35.23
C SER A 344 -4.14 30.53 -33.99
N GLN A 345 -3.35 30.48 -32.93
CA GLN A 345 -3.68 29.72 -31.71
C GLN A 345 -3.88 30.66 -30.52
N VAL A 346 -5.03 30.55 -29.88
CA VAL A 346 -5.27 31.16 -28.57
C VAL A 346 -4.82 30.18 -27.50
N ASN A 347 -3.74 30.51 -26.81
CA ASN A 347 -3.24 29.78 -25.66
C ASN A 347 -3.94 30.30 -24.41
N VAL A 348 -4.53 29.41 -23.63
CA VAL A 348 -5.23 29.72 -22.39
C VAL A 348 -4.60 28.94 -21.25
N GLN A 349 -4.42 29.62 -20.11
CA GLN A 349 -3.92 29.02 -18.89
C GLN A 349 -4.83 29.33 -17.71
N TYR A 350 -5.01 28.35 -16.82
CA TYR A 350 -5.67 28.45 -15.52
C TYR A 350 -4.62 28.16 -14.44
N ASN A 351 -4.60 28.96 -13.37
CA ASN A 351 -3.76 28.75 -12.18
C ASN A 351 -4.62 28.97 -10.94
N LEU A 352 -4.91 27.90 -10.21
CA LEU A 352 -5.73 27.88 -9.00
C LEU A 352 -4.87 28.17 -7.77
N TYR A 353 -5.49 28.68 -6.71
CA TYR A 353 -4.82 28.85 -5.43
C TYR A 353 -4.60 27.49 -4.74
N ASP A 354 -3.43 27.36 -4.12
CA ASP A 354 -3.00 26.18 -3.39
C ASP A 354 -2.14 26.63 -2.20
N ASP A 355 -2.78 27.38 -1.29
CA ASP A 355 -2.12 27.95 -0.13
C ASP A 355 -3.08 28.15 1.06
N ASP A 356 -2.53 28.22 2.27
CA ASP A 356 -3.29 28.35 3.52
C ASP A 356 -4.09 29.67 3.62
N THR A 357 -3.81 30.67 2.78
CA THR A 357 -4.44 32.00 2.85
C THR A 357 -5.67 32.10 1.95
N ASN A 358 -5.55 31.57 0.73
CA ASN A 358 -6.57 31.71 -0.30
C ASN A 358 -7.41 30.43 -0.46
N GLY A 359 -6.91 29.28 0.00
CA GLY A 359 -7.53 27.97 -0.13
C GLY A 359 -6.73 27.02 -1.02
N HIS A 360 -7.12 25.75 -1.00
CA HIS A 360 -6.53 24.68 -1.80
C HIS A 360 -7.55 24.20 -2.84
N PHE A 361 -7.44 24.69 -4.08
CA PHE A 361 -8.39 24.39 -5.13
C PHE A 361 -7.79 23.51 -6.24
N ASP A 362 -8.65 22.69 -6.85
CA ASP A 362 -8.27 21.86 -8.00
C ASP A 362 -9.32 21.95 -9.13
N LEU A 363 -8.86 21.73 -10.35
CA LEU A 363 -9.69 21.71 -11.55
C LEU A 363 -10.34 20.33 -11.74
N ALA A 364 -11.67 20.29 -11.76
CA ALA A 364 -12.43 19.11 -12.16
C ALA A 364 -12.73 19.09 -13.67
N GLU A 365 -13.06 20.25 -14.25
CA GLU A 365 -13.42 20.39 -15.66
C GLU A 365 -13.02 21.79 -16.17
N VAL A 366 -12.69 21.91 -17.46
CA VAL A 366 -12.36 23.20 -18.09
C VAL A 366 -13.12 23.35 -19.41
N HIS A 367 -13.76 24.50 -19.60
CA HIS A 367 -14.44 24.89 -20.83
C HIS A 367 -13.91 26.22 -21.32
N VAL A 368 -13.52 26.28 -22.59
CA VAL A 368 -13.02 27.50 -23.20
C VAL A 368 -13.71 27.71 -24.54
N TYR A 369 -14.31 28.88 -24.71
CA TYR A 369 -14.71 29.37 -26.03
C TYR A 369 -13.62 30.30 -26.55
N ALA A 370 -13.10 30.02 -27.74
CA ALA A 370 -12.24 30.95 -28.48
C ALA A 370 -12.61 30.90 -29.97
N SER A 371 -13.05 32.03 -30.53
CA SER A 371 -13.50 32.10 -31.93
C SER A 371 -13.42 33.52 -32.50
N CYS A 372 -13.39 33.63 -33.83
CA CYS A 372 -13.63 34.89 -34.53
C CYS A 372 -15.12 35.30 -34.54
N SER A 373 -16.02 34.37 -34.21
CA SER A 373 -17.47 34.60 -34.22
C SER A 373 -18.00 34.76 -32.80
N ALA A 374 -19.01 35.61 -32.66
CA ALA A 374 -19.71 35.78 -31.40
C ALA A 374 -20.29 34.42 -30.93
N PRO A 375 -20.22 34.11 -29.62
CA PRO A 375 -20.82 32.90 -29.07
C PRO A 375 -22.34 32.92 -29.28
N THR A 376 -22.92 31.76 -29.60
CA THR A 376 -24.37 31.59 -29.83
C THR A 376 -25.02 30.63 -28.84
N LYS A 377 -24.23 29.85 -28.11
CA LYS A 377 -24.70 28.85 -27.14
C LYS A 377 -24.70 29.41 -25.72
N CYS A 378 -25.61 28.92 -24.89
CA CYS A 378 -25.81 29.44 -23.54
C CYS A 378 -25.10 28.65 -22.44
N ALA A 379 -25.02 27.32 -22.53
CA ALA A 379 -24.48 26.51 -21.45
C ALA A 379 -22.94 26.46 -21.51
N PRO A 380 -22.23 26.66 -20.38
CA PRO A 380 -20.79 26.43 -20.27
C PRO A 380 -20.30 25.13 -20.89
N GLY A 381 -21.03 24.03 -20.67
CA GLY A 381 -20.71 22.69 -21.18
C GLY A 381 -20.83 22.55 -22.70
N ASP A 382 -21.47 23.49 -23.39
CA ASP A 382 -21.62 23.47 -24.85
C ASP A 382 -20.47 24.16 -25.61
N TYR A 383 -19.63 24.90 -24.89
CA TYR A 383 -18.38 25.44 -25.42
C TYR A 383 -17.38 24.31 -25.65
N THR A 384 -16.39 24.55 -26.52
CA THR A 384 -15.39 23.53 -26.84
C THR A 384 -14.79 22.98 -25.56
N TYR A 385 -15.16 21.74 -25.27
CA TYR A 385 -14.55 20.95 -24.22
C TYR A 385 -13.15 20.61 -24.70
N VAL A 386 -12.17 21.38 -24.23
CA VAL A 386 -10.80 21.09 -24.58
C VAL A 386 -10.27 20.12 -23.54
N PHE A 387 -10.53 18.84 -23.77
CA PHE A 387 -9.92 17.75 -23.07
C PHE A 387 -9.75 16.58 -24.03
N PRO A 388 -8.57 15.96 -24.16
CA PRO A 388 -8.53 14.52 -24.30
C PRO A 388 -8.80 13.95 -22.91
N SER A 389 -9.84 13.14 -22.78
CA SER A 389 -10.09 12.24 -21.63
C SER A 389 -8.79 11.73 -20.99
N GLY A 390 -8.42 12.20 -19.79
CA GLY A 390 -7.51 11.43 -18.93
C GLY A 390 -6.65 12.09 -17.83
N THR A 391 -6.56 13.41 -17.63
CA THR A 391 -5.47 13.96 -16.76
C THR A 391 -5.82 15.04 -15.73
N LEU A 392 -7.11 15.34 -15.48
CA LEU A 392 -7.51 16.10 -14.30
C LEU A 392 -7.97 15.05 -13.30
N THR A 393 -7.16 14.87 -12.27
CA THR A 393 -7.44 14.01 -11.13
C THR A 393 -8.61 14.51 -10.29
N GLY A 394 -8.96 15.80 -10.40
CA GLY A 394 -9.95 16.43 -9.52
C GLY A 394 -9.51 16.41 -8.05
N SER A 395 -8.19 16.36 -7.82
CA SER A 395 -7.60 16.29 -6.48
C SER A 395 -6.21 16.92 -6.37
N SER A 396 -5.58 17.34 -7.47
CA SER A 396 -4.22 17.91 -7.47
C SER A 396 -3.92 18.87 -8.64
N ASP A 397 -4.92 19.18 -9.46
CA ASP A 397 -4.71 19.90 -10.73
C ASP A 397 -4.89 21.40 -10.54
N THR A 398 -3.86 22.03 -9.99
CA THR A 398 -3.84 23.47 -9.69
C THR A 398 -3.50 24.32 -10.91
N THR A 399 -3.03 23.70 -12.02
CA THR A 399 -2.72 24.42 -13.26
C THR A 399 -3.20 23.66 -14.48
N TYR A 400 -3.67 24.37 -15.50
CA TYR A 400 -4.06 23.79 -16.79
C TYR A 400 -3.76 24.75 -17.93
N SER A 401 -3.26 24.22 -19.04
CA SER A 401 -2.96 25.00 -20.24
C SER A 401 -3.51 24.31 -21.48
N THR A 402 -4.07 25.10 -22.40
CA THR A 402 -4.58 24.58 -23.67
C THR A 402 -4.42 25.59 -24.80
N SER A 403 -4.41 25.10 -26.03
CA SER A 403 -4.27 25.92 -27.24
C SER A 403 -5.44 25.63 -28.18
N ILE A 404 -6.18 26.66 -28.56
CA ILE A 404 -7.35 26.55 -29.43
C ILE A 404 -7.04 27.20 -30.77
N GLN A 405 -7.20 26.44 -31.85
CA GLN A 405 -7.10 26.99 -33.20
C GLN A 405 -8.28 27.92 -33.47
N VAL A 406 -8.00 29.13 -33.92
CA VAL A 406 -8.98 30.08 -34.41
C VAL A 406 -8.74 30.30 -35.90
N ASP A 407 -9.73 29.95 -36.71
CA ASP A 407 -9.59 29.96 -38.16
C ASP A 407 -9.52 31.39 -38.73
N GLY A 408 -8.44 31.69 -39.46
CA GLY A 408 -8.31 32.91 -40.26
C GLY A 408 -7.85 34.17 -39.49
N THR A 409 -8.04 35.33 -40.12
CA THR A 409 -7.71 36.63 -39.50
C THR A 409 -8.97 37.22 -38.89
N CYS A 410 -9.14 37.13 -37.57
CA CYS A 410 -10.31 37.71 -36.91
C CYS A 410 -10.26 39.24 -36.91
N SER A 411 -11.38 39.90 -37.24
CA SER A 411 -11.59 41.33 -36.95
C SER A 411 -11.85 41.57 -35.45
N SER A 412 -12.39 40.58 -34.75
CA SER A 412 -12.59 40.57 -33.30
C SER A 412 -12.50 39.12 -32.79
N TYR A 413 -11.84 38.92 -31.65
CA TYR A 413 -11.78 37.62 -30.99
C TYR A 413 -12.85 37.57 -29.91
N TYR A 414 -13.48 36.43 -29.71
CA TYR A 414 -14.42 36.20 -28.61
C TYR A 414 -13.88 35.10 -27.71
N LEU A 415 -13.74 35.40 -26.41
CA LEU A 415 -13.28 34.44 -25.42
C LEU A 415 -14.29 34.29 -24.28
N ILE A 416 -14.48 33.06 -23.81
CA ILE A 416 -15.18 32.72 -22.57
C ILE A 416 -14.36 31.64 -21.87
N LEU A 417 -14.17 31.78 -20.56
CA LEU A 417 -13.35 30.88 -19.75
C LEU A 417 -14.15 30.40 -18.55
N HIS A 418 -14.42 29.09 -18.48
CA HIS A 418 -15.11 28.47 -17.36
C HIS A 418 -14.36 27.24 -16.87
N ALA A 419 -14.51 26.92 -15.58
CA ALA A 419 -14.00 25.68 -15.01
C ALA A 419 -14.93 25.16 -13.90
N LYS A 420 -15.02 23.85 -13.74
CA LYS A 420 -15.56 23.25 -12.52
C LYS A 420 -14.41 23.11 -11.52
N VAL A 421 -14.61 23.59 -10.30
CA VAL A 421 -13.56 23.68 -9.28
C VAL A 421 -13.98 22.91 -8.03
N ASN A 422 -13.01 22.20 -7.44
CA ASN A 422 -13.12 21.64 -6.11
C ASN A 422 -12.22 22.40 -5.13
N GLU A 423 -12.51 22.27 -3.83
CA GLU A 423 -11.68 22.78 -2.74
C GLU A 423 -11.41 21.67 -1.71
N VAL A 424 -10.20 21.63 -1.18
CA VAL A 424 -9.76 20.66 -0.18
C VAL A 424 -10.11 21.14 1.23
N PHE A 425 -10.86 20.33 1.95
CA PHE A 425 -11.28 20.58 3.33
C PHE A 425 -10.74 19.52 4.28
N PRO A 426 -10.68 19.80 5.60
CA PRO A 426 -10.49 18.77 6.62
C PRO A 426 -11.54 17.66 6.47
N LYS A 427 -11.16 16.40 6.67
CA LYS A 427 -12.05 15.23 6.48
C LYS A 427 -13.35 15.32 7.29
N SER A 428 -13.30 15.95 8.46
CA SER A 428 -14.44 16.16 9.37
C SER A 428 -15.40 17.27 8.94
N ALA A 429 -15.01 18.17 8.03
CA ALA A 429 -15.86 19.25 7.57
C ALA A 429 -17.04 18.71 6.74
N THR A 430 -18.15 19.44 6.67
CA THR A 430 -19.21 19.17 5.68
C THR A 430 -18.86 19.92 4.40
N CYS A 431 -18.98 19.27 3.22
CA CYS A 431 -18.78 19.98 1.96
C CYS A 431 -19.83 21.09 1.85
N PRO A 432 -19.45 22.31 1.43
CA PRO A 432 -20.43 23.36 1.18
C PRO A 432 -21.38 22.93 0.06
N GLU A 433 -22.58 23.51 0.05
CA GLU A 433 -23.46 23.41 -1.13
C GLU A 433 -22.76 24.11 -2.31
N GLU A 434 -22.82 23.51 -3.50
CA GLU A 434 -22.20 24.08 -4.68
C GLU A 434 -22.77 25.49 -4.93
N ALA A 435 -21.88 26.47 -5.09
CA ALA A 435 -22.32 27.82 -5.37
C ALA A 435 -22.90 27.89 -6.79
N THR A 436 -24.19 28.20 -6.88
CA THR A 436 -24.92 28.39 -8.15
C THR A 436 -24.68 29.77 -8.71
#